data_AF-A0A671WEY3-F1
#
_entry.id   AF-A0A671WEY3-F1
#
_cell.length_a   1.000
_cell.length_b   1.000
_cell.length_c   1.000
_cell.angle_alpha   90.00
_cell.angle_beta   90.00
_cell.angle_gamma   90.00
#
_symmetry.space_group_name_H-M   'P 1'
#
loop_
_entity.id
_entity.type
_entity.pdbx_description
1 polymer ?
#
loop_
_entity_poly.entity_id
_entity_poly.type
_entity_poly.pdbx_seq_one_letter_code
_entity_poly.pdbx_strand_id
1 'polypeptide(L)'
;MICNDDLKGFIKYMYLVVVFCLSIESGTGKRHAVNQWSKSLTGRQHKLVLPSESPDKKFVLVVGDSHLRAIVDGFVPMPEGSLSFGLMCTPGACAMELRTELLHAAVPRTLDAVLVIAPSNNLTSSRTIDEAGADFAKLLLSACSRLPNVCVTDFAPRLTVEVNQQQLLRDEFRRVAARVRYFPFAEHFPMDRLELWSRDGVHLSDSDGMPISAGLLWSVAYQFLHPPTPKPQPAPRASQPRRQVVPKVVVKGEVTVPRPSNPFEWTVVGKGRKVIVYTLSLCGSCLFLTVDATSLLESFIQPNPVWFSSSVLAAMDAAVPSHLPMVYVGWFNCF
;
A
#
# COMPACT_ATOMS: atom_id res chain seq x y z
N MET A 1 13.86 -50.22 -7.86
CA MET A 1 14.70 -49.48 -8.81
C MET A 1 13.95 -48.17 -9.09
N ILE A 2 14.28 -47.10 -8.37
CA ILE A 2 13.61 -45.80 -8.52
C ILE A 2 14.17 -45.19 -9.81
N CYS A 3 13.27 -44.81 -10.72
CA CYS A 3 13.66 -44.30 -12.03
C CYS A 3 14.37 -42.95 -11.87
N ASN A 4 15.44 -42.74 -12.63
CA ASN A 4 16.35 -41.59 -12.49
C ASN A 4 15.66 -40.23 -12.76
N ASP A 5 14.46 -40.24 -13.35
CA ASP A 5 13.65 -39.06 -13.64
C ASP A 5 12.76 -38.62 -12.46
N ASP A 6 12.35 -39.56 -11.59
CA ASP A 6 11.60 -39.24 -10.35
C ASP A 6 12.48 -38.50 -9.35
N LEU A 7 13.78 -38.83 -9.30
CA LEU A 7 14.75 -38.17 -8.43
C LEU A 7 15.02 -36.73 -8.88
N LYS A 8 15.05 -36.46 -10.19
CA LYS A 8 15.22 -35.09 -10.74
C LYS A 8 13.98 -34.23 -10.50
N GLY A 9 12.77 -34.82 -10.63
CA GLY A 9 11.52 -34.15 -10.28
C GLY A 9 11.45 -33.78 -8.80
N PHE A 10 11.84 -34.71 -7.93
CA PHE A 10 11.89 -34.51 -6.48
C PHE A 10 12.93 -33.46 -6.06
N ILE A 11 14.12 -33.47 -6.65
CA ILE A 11 15.17 -32.46 -6.38
C ILE A 11 14.73 -31.08 -6.88
N LYS A 12 14.11 -30.98 -8.06
CA LYS A 12 13.61 -29.70 -8.59
C LYS A 12 12.45 -29.16 -7.76
N TYR A 13 11.56 -30.03 -7.26
CA TYR A 13 10.50 -29.68 -6.34
C TYR A 13 11.06 -29.23 -4.98
N MET A 14 12.05 -29.93 -4.43
CA MET A 14 12.76 -29.50 -3.22
C MET A 14 13.49 -28.18 -3.42
N TYR A 15 14.13 -27.94 -4.57
CA TYR A 15 14.76 -26.66 -4.88
C TYR A 15 13.74 -25.54 -5.03
N LEU A 16 12.57 -25.81 -5.63
CA LEU A 16 11.49 -24.83 -5.76
C LEU A 16 10.89 -24.50 -4.39
N VAL A 17 10.65 -25.51 -3.54
CA VAL A 17 10.19 -25.32 -2.15
C VAL A 17 11.24 -24.62 -1.31
N VAL A 18 12.53 -24.93 -1.48
CA VAL A 18 13.62 -24.23 -0.80
C VAL A 18 13.72 -22.79 -1.30
N VAL A 19 13.63 -22.51 -2.60
CA VAL A 19 13.62 -21.15 -3.15
C VAL A 19 12.38 -20.35 -2.73
N PHE A 20 11.19 -20.97 -2.68
CA PHE A 20 9.98 -20.32 -2.16
C PHE A 20 9.99 -20.16 -0.63
N CYS A 21 10.61 -21.08 0.11
CA CYS A 21 10.87 -20.90 1.55
C CYS A 21 12.01 -19.89 1.82
N LEU A 22 12.85 -19.58 0.83
CA LEU A 22 13.97 -18.65 0.94
C LEU A 22 13.60 -17.18 0.64
N SER A 23 12.37 -16.89 0.19
CA SER A 23 11.89 -15.51 0.00
C SER A 23 11.14 -14.95 1.21
N ILE A 24 11.28 -15.54 2.40
CA ILE A 24 10.94 -14.84 3.64
C ILE A 24 12.15 -13.98 3.98
N GLU A 25 12.15 -12.74 3.50
CA GLU A 25 13.18 -11.79 3.88
C GLU A 25 13.10 -11.54 5.39
N SER A 26 14.22 -11.71 6.07
CA SER A 26 14.36 -11.46 7.50
C SER A 26 15.07 -10.12 7.68
N GLY A 27 14.58 -9.32 8.62
CA GLY A 27 15.26 -8.09 9.00
C GLY A 27 16.61 -8.39 9.67
N THR A 28 17.53 -7.43 9.61
CA THR A 28 18.85 -7.55 10.26
C THR A 28 18.91 -6.80 11.60
N GLY A 29 17.92 -5.94 11.86
CA GLY A 29 17.84 -5.10 13.04
C GLY A 29 17.49 -5.86 14.31
N LYS A 30 17.74 -5.20 15.45
CA LYS A 30 17.49 -5.73 16.78
C LYS A 30 16.14 -5.26 17.31
N ARG A 31 15.54 -6.10 18.15
CA ARG A 31 14.33 -5.79 18.91
C ARG A 31 14.51 -6.28 20.34
N HIS A 32 14.02 -5.50 21.29
CA HIS A 32 14.00 -5.81 22.71
C HIS A 32 13.23 -7.11 22.98
N ALA A 33 13.60 -7.75 24.08
CA ALA A 33 12.82 -8.87 24.61
C ALA A 33 11.44 -8.37 25.02
N VAL A 34 10.40 -9.14 24.69
CA VAL A 34 9.02 -8.75 24.94
C VAL A 34 8.74 -8.72 26.45
N ASN A 35 8.45 -7.53 26.99
CA ASN A 35 8.00 -7.38 28.37
C ASN A 35 6.60 -7.98 28.55
N GLN A 36 6.34 -8.74 29.61
CA GLN A 36 5.00 -9.26 29.85
C GLN A 36 4.08 -8.17 30.39
N TRP A 37 2.91 -8.00 29.76
CA TRP A 37 1.84 -7.12 30.23
C TRP A 37 0.61 -7.94 30.63
N SER A 38 -0.29 -7.32 31.40
CA SER A 38 -1.61 -7.88 31.70
C SER A 38 -2.42 -8.12 30.43
N LYS A 39 -3.24 -9.17 30.45
CA LYS A 39 -4.23 -9.41 29.40
C LYS A 39 -5.47 -8.55 29.63
N SER A 40 -6.10 -8.11 28.54
CA SER A 40 -7.36 -7.35 28.54
C SER A 40 -8.56 -8.22 28.14
N LEU A 41 -9.70 -7.58 27.86
CA LEU A 41 -10.96 -8.21 27.46
C LEU A 41 -10.84 -9.02 26.14
N THR A 42 -9.93 -8.63 25.26
CA THR A 42 -9.64 -9.39 24.02
C THR A 42 -8.77 -10.62 24.27
N GLY A 43 -8.31 -10.85 25.50
CA GLY A 43 -7.34 -11.90 25.83
C GLY A 43 -5.91 -11.60 25.34
N ARG A 44 -5.70 -10.47 24.66
CA ARG A 44 -4.39 -9.96 24.25
C ARG A 44 -3.72 -9.23 25.39
N GLN A 45 -2.40 -9.13 25.32
CA GLN A 45 -1.68 -8.17 26.15
C GLN A 45 -2.10 -6.76 25.73
N HIS A 46 -2.28 -5.88 26.71
CA HIS A 46 -2.72 -4.51 26.46
C HIS A 46 -2.07 -3.56 27.46
N LYS A 47 -1.69 -2.38 26.98
CA LYS A 47 -1.17 -1.32 27.82
C LYS A 47 -1.60 0.04 27.30
N LEU A 48 -2.19 0.84 28.20
CA LEU A 48 -2.50 2.24 27.99
C LEU A 48 -1.52 3.06 28.85
N VAL A 49 -0.66 3.83 28.20
CA VAL A 49 0.28 4.75 28.86
C VAL A 49 -0.19 6.18 28.62
N LEU A 50 -0.38 6.92 29.70
CA LEU A 50 -0.80 8.31 29.66
C LEU A 50 0.32 9.18 30.27
N PRO A 51 0.79 10.23 29.57
CA PRO A 51 1.79 11.13 30.13
C PRO A 51 1.17 12.01 31.22
N SER A 52 2.00 12.56 32.08
CA SER A 52 1.58 13.60 33.03
C SER A 52 0.85 14.74 32.30
N GLU A 53 -0.11 15.37 32.99
CA GLU A 53 -0.82 16.50 32.41
C GLU A 53 0.13 17.66 32.14
N SER A 54 -0.07 18.33 31.00
CA SER A 54 0.77 19.41 30.53
C SER A 54 -0.14 20.43 29.83
N PRO A 55 -0.57 21.49 30.55
CA PRO A 55 -1.53 22.46 30.03
C PRO A 55 -1.09 23.12 28.71
N ASP A 56 0.22 23.23 28.50
CA ASP A 56 0.81 23.89 27.33
C ASP A 56 0.97 22.96 26.11
N LYS A 57 0.69 21.66 26.27
CA LYS A 57 0.86 20.66 25.21
C LYS A 57 -0.49 20.15 24.72
N LYS A 58 -0.61 19.96 23.41
CA LYS A 58 -1.76 19.27 22.82
C LYS A 58 -1.70 17.78 23.10
N PHE A 59 -2.78 17.19 23.58
CA PHE A 59 -2.82 15.79 24.00
C PHE A 59 -3.38 14.88 22.90
N VAL A 60 -2.55 13.97 22.40
CA VAL A 60 -2.86 13.05 21.31
C VAL A 60 -2.81 11.61 21.81
N LEU A 61 -3.86 10.84 21.53
CA LEU A 61 -3.85 9.39 21.78
C LEU A 61 -3.48 8.65 20.49
N VAL A 62 -2.43 7.84 20.54
CA VAL A 62 -2.07 6.91 19.46
C VAL A 62 -2.64 5.54 19.79
N VAL A 63 -3.37 4.97 18.83
CA VAL A 63 -4.02 3.65 18.94
C VAL A 63 -3.36 2.71 17.94
N GLY A 64 -2.84 1.59 18.40
CA GLY A 64 -2.18 0.64 17.53
C GLY A 64 -1.88 -0.70 18.18
N ASP A 65 -1.17 -1.54 17.43
CA ASP A 65 -0.82 -2.90 17.80
C ASP A 65 0.63 -2.98 18.30
N SER A 66 1.34 -4.07 17.99
CA SER A 66 2.69 -4.33 18.45
C SER A 66 3.73 -3.35 17.90
N HIS A 67 3.45 -2.62 16.82
CA HIS A 67 4.35 -1.56 16.34
C HIS A 67 4.47 -0.38 17.30
N LEU A 68 3.59 -0.23 18.30
CA LEU A 68 3.76 0.78 19.36
C LEU A 68 4.64 0.32 20.52
N ARG A 69 5.01 -0.98 20.57
CA ARG A 69 5.52 -1.59 21.78
C ARG A 69 6.85 -1.01 22.26
N ALA A 70 7.79 -0.76 21.34
CA ALA A 70 9.09 -0.21 21.70
C ALA A 70 8.98 1.18 22.36
N ILE A 71 7.98 1.97 21.96
CA ILE A 71 7.70 3.29 22.54
C ILE A 71 7.04 3.12 23.91
N VAL A 72 6.03 2.24 24.01
CA VAL A 72 5.28 1.99 25.25
C VAL A 72 6.12 1.36 26.36
N ASP A 73 7.13 0.57 26.00
CA ASP A 73 8.09 -0.02 26.94
C ASP A 73 9.30 0.89 27.21
N GLY A 74 9.39 2.05 26.55
CA GLY A 74 10.43 3.05 26.81
C GLY A 74 11.79 2.76 26.17
N PHE A 75 11.88 1.79 25.26
CA PHE A 75 13.10 1.52 24.50
C PHE A 75 13.35 2.56 23.41
N VAL A 76 12.29 3.13 22.85
CA VAL A 76 12.36 4.17 21.83
C VAL A 76 11.59 5.41 22.33
N PRO A 77 12.26 6.56 22.48
CA PRO A 77 11.59 7.76 22.97
C PRO A 77 10.64 8.31 21.90
N MET A 78 9.47 8.76 22.33
CA MET A 78 8.63 9.62 21.50
C MET A 78 9.28 11.00 21.41
N PRO A 79 9.33 11.66 20.23
CA PRO A 79 9.90 13.00 20.13
C PRO A 79 9.19 14.02 21.04
N GLU A 80 9.98 14.89 21.68
CA GLU A 80 9.48 15.98 22.51
C GLU A 80 9.03 17.18 21.65
N GLY A 81 8.22 18.06 22.23
CA GLY A 81 7.76 19.30 21.59
C GLY A 81 6.45 19.82 22.16
N SER A 82 5.63 20.44 21.32
CA SER A 82 4.32 21.01 21.68
C SER A 82 3.20 19.97 21.84
N LEU A 83 3.50 18.68 21.65
CA LEU A 83 2.56 17.59 21.74
C LEU A 83 2.89 16.69 22.95
N SER A 84 1.86 16.11 23.54
CA SER A 84 1.96 15.04 24.54
C SER A 84 1.21 13.82 24.04
N PHE A 85 1.80 12.63 24.18
CA PHE A 85 1.29 11.41 23.58
C PHE A 85 0.85 10.38 24.61
N GLY A 86 -0.43 10.03 24.57
CA GLY A 86 -0.94 8.80 25.17
C GLY A 86 -0.80 7.67 24.17
N LEU A 87 -0.46 6.47 24.63
CA LEU A 87 -0.22 5.32 23.78
C LEU A 87 -1.10 4.16 24.23
N MET A 88 -1.98 3.71 23.34
CA MET A 88 -2.81 2.52 23.54
C MET A 88 -2.31 1.40 22.62
N CYS A 89 -1.62 0.43 23.20
CA CYS A 89 -0.94 -0.65 22.47
C CYS A 89 -1.55 -2.00 22.83
N THR A 90 -1.99 -2.72 21.80
CA THR A 90 -2.50 -4.10 21.93
C THR A 90 -1.77 -5.02 20.94
N PRO A 91 -0.64 -5.62 21.34
CA PRO A 91 0.18 -6.46 20.47
C PRO A 91 -0.60 -7.61 19.83
N GLY A 92 -0.49 -7.74 18.50
CA GLY A 92 -1.17 -8.77 17.72
C GLY A 92 -2.65 -8.49 17.45
N ALA A 93 -3.19 -7.34 17.85
CA ALA A 93 -4.59 -7.01 17.65
C ALA A 93 -4.92 -6.71 16.17
N CYS A 94 -6.04 -7.25 15.71
CA CYS A 94 -6.71 -6.81 14.48
C CYS A 94 -7.65 -5.62 14.76
N ALA A 95 -8.30 -5.08 13.71
CA ALA A 95 -9.21 -3.95 13.82
C ALA A 95 -10.34 -4.12 14.86
N MET A 96 -10.94 -5.32 14.94
CA MET A 96 -12.03 -5.59 15.91
C MET A 96 -11.53 -5.69 17.36
N GLU A 97 -10.32 -6.19 17.56
CA GLU A 97 -9.69 -6.23 18.88
C GLU A 97 -9.31 -4.80 19.31
N LEU A 98 -8.67 -4.01 18.44
CA LEU A 98 -8.40 -2.59 18.72
C LEU A 98 -9.68 -1.79 19.00
N ARG A 99 -10.77 -2.09 18.29
CA ARG A 99 -12.08 -1.47 18.54
C ARG A 99 -12.56 -1.78 19.94
N THR A 100 -12.47 -3.03 20.37
CA THR A 100 -12.87 -3.45 21.72
C THR A 100 -12.06 -2.70 22.78
N GLU A 101 -10.74 -2.64 22.64
CA GLU A 101 -9.88 -1.91 23.58
C GLU A 101 -10.20 -0.42 23.60
N LEU A 102 -10.38 0.20 22.42
CA LEU A 102 -10.73 1.61 22.30
C LEU A 102 -12.04 1.94 23.02
N LEU A 103 -13.06 1.10 22.87
CA LEU A 103 -14.36 1.27 23.51
C LEU A 103 -14.28 1.24 25.05
N HIS A 104 -13.32 0.48 25.60
CA HIS A 104 -13.14 0.33 27.04
C HIS A 104 -12.00 1.18 27.62
N ALA A 105 -11.28 1.91 26.77
CA ALA A 105 -10.19 2.78 27.21
C ALA A 105 -10.72 3.90 28.13
N ALA A 106 -10.14 3.98 29.33
CA ALA A 106 -10.38 5.06 30.28
C ALA A 106 -9.31 6.14 30.13
N VAL A 107 -9.63 7.19 29.37
CA VAL A 107 -8.78 8.37 29.22
C VAL A 107 -9.41 9.52 30.02
N PRO A 108 -8.88 9.86 31.20
CA PRO A 108 -9.56 10.75 32.15
C PRO A 108 -9.50 12.25 31.78
N ARG A 109 -9.02 12.58 30.59
CA ARG A 109 -8.85 13.97 30.13
C ARG A 109 -9.17 14.11 28.65
N THR A 110 -9.53 15.33 28.26
CA THR A 110 -9.88 15.67 26.87
C THR A 110 -8.70 15.48 25.94
N LEU A 111 -8.96 14.86 24.80
CA LEU A 111 -8.00 14.68 23.71
C LEU A 111 -8.14 15.82 22.70
N ASP A 112 -7.03 16.28 22.14
CA ASP A 112 -7.04 17.19 20.99
C ASP A 112 -7.19 16.42 19.67
N ALA A 113 -6.64 15.19 19.60
CA ALA A 113 -6.75 14.29 18.46
C ALA A 113 -6.54 12.82 18.83
N VAL A 114 -6.97 11.94 17.93
CA VAL A 114 -6.68 10.51 17.98
C VAL A 114 -6.05 10.07 16.68
N LEU A 115 -4.90 9.41 16.79
CA LEU A 115 -4.18 8.83 15.66
C LEU A 115 -4.32 7.31 15.70
N VAL A 116 -5.00 6.73 14.73
CA VAL A 116 -5.14 5.28 14.58
C VAL A 116 -4.13 4.77 13.58
N ILE A 117 -3.30 3.80 13.98
CA ILE A 117 -2.45 3.04 13.06
C ILE A 117 -3.28 1.90 12.50
N ALA A 118 -3.42 1.82 11.18
CA ALA A 118 -4.18 0.77 10.55
C ALA A 118 -3.57 -0.61 10.89
N PRO A 119 -4.35 -1.59 11.37
CA PRO A 119 -3.80 -2.81 11.94
C PRO A 119 -3.32 -3.79 10.86
N SER A 120 -2.00 -4.01 10.79
CA SER A 120 -1.42 -4.96 9.83
C SER A 120 -1.75 -6.42 10.14
N ASN A 121 -2.18 -6.75 11.38
CA ASN A 121 -2.56 -8.11 11.76
C ASN A 121 -3.76 -8.65 10.97
N ASN A 122 -4.58 -7.76 10.38
CA ASN A 122 -5.65 -8.13 9.47
C ASN A 122 -5.17 -8.88 8.22
N LEU A 123 -3.88 -8.77 7.84
CA LEU A 123 -3.27 -9.61 6.79
C LEU A 123 -3.38 -11.10 7.09
N THR A 124 -3.42 -11.47 8.38
CA THR A 124 -3.43 -12.86 8.85
C THR A 124 -4.71 -13.24 9.58
N SER A 125 -5.43 -12.27 10.15
CA SER A 125 -6.64 -12.55 10.94
C SER A 125 -7.93 -12.52 10.12
N SER A 126 -7.92 -11.86 8.96
CA SER A 126 -9.09 -11.77 8.07
C SER A 126 -8.97 -12.77 6.93
N ARG A 127 -10.11 -13.31 6.48
CA ARG A 127 -10.16 -14.25 5.34
C ARG A 127 -10.07 -13.52 4.02
N THR A 128 -10.59 -12.29 3.96
CA THR A 128 -10.60 -11.45 2.75
C THR A 128 -10.24 -10.00 3.06
N ILE A 129 -9.84 -9.27 2.03
CA ILE A 129 -9.59 -7.82 2.11
C ILE A 129 -10.87 -7.06 2.48
N ASP A 130 -12.01 -7.45 1.92
CA ASP A 130 -13.32 -6.84 2.24
C ASP A 130 -13.71 -7.04 3.71
N GLU A 131 -13.45 -8.23 4.28
CA GLU A 131 -13.70 -8.51 5.71
C GLU A 131 -12.81 -7.62 6.58
N ALA A 132 -11.53 -7.49 6.23
CA ALA A 132 -10.62 -6.58 6.92
C ALA A 132 -11.09 -5.12 6.83
N GLY A 133 -11.52 -4.66 5.64
CA GLY A 133 -12.06 -3.33 5.41
C GLY A 133 -13.33 -3.06 6.22
N ALA A 134 -14.26 -4.01 6.27
CA ALA A 134 -15.47 -3.91 7.07
C ALA A 134 -15.18 -3.81 8.58
N ASP A 135 -14.20 -4.57 9.07
CA ASP A 135 -13.77 -4.52 10.47
C ASP A 135 -13.05 -3.21 10.80
N PHE A 136 -12.22 -2.72 9.88
CA PHE A 136 -11.58 -1.41 10.02
C PHE A 136 -12.60 -0.27 10.01
N ALA A 137 -13.65 -0.36 9.18
CA ALA A 137 -14.75 0.61 9.18
C ALA A 137 -15.45 0.68 10.55
N LYS A 138 -15.68 -0.46 11.21
CA LYS A 138 -16.26 -0.51 12.56
C LYS A 138 -15.34 0.13 13.61
N LEU A 139 -14.03 -0.07 13.50
CA LEU A 139 -13.04 0.60 14.35
C LEU A 139 -13.11 2.11 14.17
N LEU A 140 -13.02 2.61 12.94
CA LEU A 140 -13.06 4.06 12.65
C LEU A 140 -14.38 4.69 13.08
N LEU A 141 -15.51 4.04 12.82
CA LEU A 141 -16.81 4.53 13.27
C LEU A 141 -16.87 4.68 14.79
N SER A 142 -16.29 3.73 15.52
CA SER A 142 -16.26 3.75 16.99
C SER A 142 -15.29 4.81 17.54
N ALA A 143 -14.18 5.07 16.84
CA ALA A 143 -13.28 6.16 17.16
C ALA A 143 -13.95 7.52 16.93
N CYS A 144 -14.49 7.73 15.73
CA CYS A 144 -15.10 9.01 15.34
C CYS A 144 -16.37 9.35 16.13
N SER A 145 -17.09 8.36 16.66
CA SER A 145 -18.31 8.60 17.46
C SER A 145 -18.02 9.02 18.91
N ARG A 146 -16.84 8.70 19.44
CA ARG A 146 -16.47 8.96 20.84
C ARG A 146 -15.39 10.00 21.02
N LEU A 147 -14.55 10.20 20.01
CA LEU A 147 -13.30 10.93 20.16
C LEU A 147 -13.22 12.09 19.16
N PRO A 148 -12.68 13.25 19.57
CA PRO A 148 -12.51 14.38 18.69
C PRO A 148 -11.37 14.12 17.70
N ASN A 149 -11.52 14.68 16.49
CA ASN A 149 -10.47 14.79 15.48
C ASN A 149 -9.65 13.50 15.28
N VAL A 150 -10.24 12.53 14.57
CA VAL A 150 -9.57 11.26 14.25
C VAL A 150 -8.80 11.37 12.93
N CYS A 151 -7.54 10.91 12.94
CA CYS A 151 -6.77 10.64 11.74
C CYS A 151 -6.21 9.22 11.74
N VAL A 152 -5.81 8.78 10.55
CA VAL A 152 -5.33 7.43 10.29
C VAL A 152 -3.97 7.50 9.64
N THR A 153 -3.09 6.59 10.04
CA THR A 153 -1.92 6.21 9.25
C THR A 153 -2.09 4.78 8.75
N ASP A 154 -1.47 4.43 7.63
CA ASP A 154 -1.33 3.02 7.25
C ASP A 154 -0.31 2.29 8.13
N PHE A 155 0.14 1.10 7.72
CA PHE A 155 1.09 0.29 8.47
C PHE A 155 2.41 0.12 7.73
N ALA A 156 3.50 0.04 8.49
CA ALA A 156 4.79 -0.40 7.98
C ALA A 156 4.67 -1.81 7.37
N PRO A 157 5.21 -2.06 6.17
CA PRO A 157 5.09 -3.35 5.52
C PRO A 157 5.86 -4.43 6.31
N ARG A 158 5.45 -5.68 6.11
CA ARG A 158 6.09 -6.89 6.64
C ARG A 158 6.90 -7.53 5.53
N LEU A 159 8.15 -7.87 5.82
CA LEU A 159 9.01 -8.64 4.90
C LEU A 159 8.49 -10.07 4.69
N THR A 160 7.68 -10.57 5.63
CA THR A 160 7.12 -11.93 5.58
C THR A 160 5.82 -12.05 4.78
N VAL A 161 5.37 -11.00 4.11
CA VAL A 161 4.10 -10.98 3.39
C VAL A 161 4.31 -10.36 2.01
N GLU A 162 3.68 -10.95 0.99
CA GLU A 162 3.77 -10.47 -0.39
C GLU A 162 3.36 -9.00 -0.54
N VAL A 163 4.16 -8.23 -1.30
CA VAL A 163 3.97 -6.78 -1.48
C VAL A 163 2.57 -6.45 -1.96
N ASN A 164 2.08 -7.19 -2.95
CA ASN A 164 0.77 -6.98 -3.56
C ASN A 164 -0.37 -7.20 -2.56
N GLN A 165 -0.28 -8.22 -1.70
CA GLN A 165 -1.31 -8.49 -0.70
C GLN A 165 -1.40 -7.35 0.32
N GLN A 166 -0.24 -6.86 0.78
CA GLN A 166 -0.20 -5.74 1.71
C GLN A 166 -0.67 -4.44 1.08
N GLN A 167 -0.38 -4.23 -0.21
CA GLN A 167 -0.84 -3.07 -0.96
C GLN A 167 -2.36 -3.06 -1.10
N LEU A 168 -2.97 -4.18 -1.47
CA LEU A 168 -4.42 -4.32 -1.54
C LEU A 168 -5.10 -3.99 -0.20
N LEU A 169 -4.53 -4.46 0.92
CA LEU A 169 -5.07 -4.14 2.23
C LEU A 169 -4.93 -2.63 2.57
N ARG A 170 -3.78 -2.01 2.27
CA ARG A 170 -3.59 -0.58 2.48
C ARG A 170 -4.57 0.25 1.65
N ASP A 171 -4.76 -0.10 0.39
CA ASP A 171 -5.70 0.59 -0.50
C ASP A 171 -7.14 0.45 -0.01
N GLU A 172 -7.52 -0.73 0.48
CA GLU A 172 -8.83 -0.94 1.10
C GLU A 172 -9.00 -0.10 2.37
N PHE A 173 -8.01 -0.07 3.26
CA PHE A 173 -8.05 0.79 4.45
C PHE A 173 -8.11 2.27 4.10
N ARG A 174 -7.39 2.71 3.07
CA ARG A 174 -7.45 4.09 2.56
C ARG A 174 -8.84 4.41 2.02
N ARG A 175 -9.45 3.50 1.26
CA ARG A 175 -10.81 3.64 0.73
C ARG A 175 -11.84 3.76 1.86
N VAL A 176 -11.75 2.88 2.87
CA VAL A 176 -12.62 2.91 4.06
C VAL A 176 -12.43 4.20 4.86
N ALA A 177 -11.20 4.69 4.94
CA ALA A 177 -10.85 5.93 5.63
C ALA A 177 -11.14 7.21 4.85
N ALA A 178 -11.83 7.17 3.70
CA ALA A 178 -12.02 8.35 2.83
C ALA A 178 -12.64 9.59 3.52
N ARG A 179 -13.30 9.42 4.66
CA ARG A 179 -13.92 10.52 5.45
C ARG A 179 -13.04 11.04 6.59
N VAL A 180 -11.87 10.45 6.82
CA VAL A 180 -10.88 10.89 7.82
C VAL A 180 -9.57 11.20 7.11
N ARG A 181 -8.73 12.05 7.69
CA ARG A 181 -7.40 12.29 7.09
C ARG A 181 -6.56 11.02 7.21
N TYR A 182 -6.03 10.59 6.07
CA TYR A 182 -5.22 9.40 5.93
C TYR A 182 -3.80 9.81 5.53
N PHE A 183 -2.81 9.32 6.27
CA PHE A 183 -1.40 9.60 6.06
C PHE A 183 -0.68 8.31 5.63
N PRO A 184 -0.01 8.29 4.47
CA PRO A 184 0.78 7.14 4.07
C PRO A 184 1.96 6.97 5.04
N PHE A 185 2.22 5.74 5.47
CA PHE A 185 3.28 5.40 6.42
C PHE A 185 4.29 4.45 5.78
N ALA A 186 3.79 3.52 4.96
CA ALA A 186 4.57 2.45 4.33
C ALA A 186 5.71 2.97 3.44
N GLU A 187 5.56 4.12 2.78
CA GLU A 187 6.58 4.69 1.90
C GLU A 187 7.88 5.07 2.62
N HIS A 188 7.82 5.27 3.94
CA HIS A 188 9.00 5.55 4.76
C HIS A 188 9.80 4.31 5.16
N PHE A 189 9.30 3.12 4.80
CA PHE A 189 9.89 1.83 5.14
C PHE A 189 10.11 1.01 3.86
N PRO A 190 11.15 1.35 3.08
CA PRO A 190 11.50 0.60 1.87
C PRO A 190 12.03 -0.79 2.25
N MET A 191 11.43 -1.85 1.70
CA MET A 191 11.66 -3.23 2.18
C MET A 191 13.07 -3.77 1.93
N ASP A 192 13.86 -3.15 1.05
CA ASP A 192 15.25 -3.49 0.78
C ASP A 192 16.21 -3.03 1.89
N ARG A 193 15.78 -2.10 2.77
CA ARG A 193 16.54 -1.63 3.92
C ARG A 193 16.33 -2.52 5.14
N LEU A 194 16.85 -3.75 5.07
CA LEU A 194 16.61 -4.80 6.06
C LEU A 194 16.97 -4.41 7.51
N GLU A 195 17.83 -3.42 7.73
CA GLU A 195 18.15 -2.90 9.08
C GLU A 195 16.94 -2.24 9.77
N LEU A 196 15.95 -1.76 9.00
CA LEU A 196 14.73 -1.16 9.54
C LEU A 196 13.79 -2.20 10.16
N TRP A 197 13.95 -3.49 9.84
CA TRP A 197 13.15 -4.57 10.41
C TRP A 197 13.93 -5.37 11.44
N SER A 198 13.20 -5.88 12.41
CA SER A 198 13.70 -6.93 13.28
C SER A 198 13.78 -8.26 12.53
N ARG A 199 14.50 -9.24 13.11
CA ARG A 199 14.68 -10.57 12.51
C ARG A 199 13.40 -11.33 12.23
N ASP A 200 12.29 -11.00 12.88
CA ASP A 200 11.00 -11.61 12.59
C ASP A 200 10.36 -11.12 11.28
N GLY A 201 10.93 -10.09 10.64
CA GLY A 201 10.43 -9.53 9.38
C GLY A 201 9.07 -8.84 9.50
N VAL A 202 8.50 -8.73 10.71
CA VAL A 202 7.17 -8.16 10.97
C VAL A 202 7.30 -6.84 11.70
N HIS A 203 8.13 -6.80 12.73
CA HIS A 203 8.33 -5.61 13.56
C HIS A 203 9.48 -4.77 13.02
N LEU A 204 9.36 -3.46 13.18
CA LEU A 204 10.48 -2.55 12.98
C LEU A 204 11.56 -2.80 14.04
N SER A 205 12.81 -2.56 13.67
CA SER A 205 13.94 -2.61 14.58
C SER A 205 13.89 -1.45 15.58
N ASP A 206 14.33 -1.68 16.80
CA ASP A 206 14.35 -0.62 17.83
C ASP A 206 15.37 0.48 17.53
N SER A 207 16.44 0.13 16.80
CA SER A 207 17.56 1.04 16.51
C SER A 207 17.31 1.96 15.32
N ASP A 208 16.66 1.47 14.27
CA ASP A 208 16.60 2.18 12.98
C ASP A 208 15.16 2.41 12.52
N GLY A 209 14.30 1.38 12.57
CA GLY A 209 12.92 1.49 12.09
C GLY A 209 11.98 2.22 13.07
N MET A 210 12.02 1.88 14.34
CA MET A 210 11.15 2.47 15.36
C MET A 210 11.39 3.97 15.60
N PRO A 211 12.62 4.51 15.57
CA PRO A 211 12.83 5.96 15.63
C PRO A 211 12.18 6.72 14.47
N ILE A 212 12.22 6.14 13.25
CA ILE A 212 11.50 6.69 12.09
C ILE A 212 10.00 6.67 12.34
N SER A 213 9.46 5.55 12.83
CA SER A 213 8.04 5.41 13.17
C SER A 213 7.60 6.45 14.22
N ALA A 214 8.35 6.62 15.31
CA ALA A 214 8.04 7.59 16.37
C ALA A 214 8.08 9.05 15.83
N GLY A 215 9.08 9.38 15.01
CA GLY A 215 9.19 10.67 14.32
C GLY A 215 8.01 10.98 13.41
N LEU A 216 7.53 9.98 12.67
CA LEU A 216 6.39 10.10 11.77
C LEU A 216 5.07 10.20 12.53
N LEU A 217 4.86 9.42 13.60
CA LEU A 217 3.69 9.57 14.48
C LEU A 217 3.60 11.00 15.02
N TRP A 218 4.73 11.55 15.46
CA TRP A 218 4.81 12.94 15.91
C TRP A 218 4.47 13.93 14.79
N SER A 219 5.09 13.75 13.62
CA SER A 219 4.93 14.64 12.46
C SER A 219 3.49 14.66 11.93
N VAL A 220 2.86 13.48 11.84
CA VAL A 220 1.46 13.32 11.43
C VAL A 220 0.55 14.02 12.43
N ALA A 221 0.72 13.79 13.73
CA ALA A 221 -0.08 14.44 14.75
C ALA A 221 0.08 15.97 14.70
N TYR A 222 1.31 16.46 14.51
CA TYR A 222 1.59 17.89 14.41
C TYR A 222 0.92 18.51 13.19
N GLN A 223 1.10 17.93 11.99
CA GLN A 223 0.47 18.40 10.75
C GLN A 223 -1.06 18.31 10.79
N PHE A 224 -1.58 17.29 11.49
CA PHE A 224 -3.01 17.13 11.68
C PHE A 224 -3.57 18.26 12.57
N LEU A 225 -2.94 18.55 13.70
CA LEU A 225 -3.40 19.60 14.61
C LEU A 225 -3.09 21.03 14.14
N HIS A 226 -2.07 21.20 13.30
CA HIS A 226 -1.63 22.49 12.76
C HIS A 226 -1.65 22.44 11.23
N PRO A 227 -2.83 22.32 10.61
CA PRO A 227 -2.92 22.33 9.15
C PRO A 227 -2.33 23.65 8.63
N PRO A 228 -1.55 23.63 7.54
CA PRO A 228 -0.97 24.84 6.98
C PRO A 228 -2.08 25.84 6.65
N THR A 229 -1.87 27.11 7.01
CA THR A 229 -2.79 28.19 6.67
C THR A 229 -2.98 28.20 5.15
N PRO A 230 -4.22 28.22 4.63
CA PRO A 230 -4.45 28.30 3.19
C PRO A 230 -3.66 29.47 2.63
N LYS A 231 -2.86 29.23 1.57
CA LYS A 231 -2.21 30.34 0.86
C LYS A 231 -3.31 31.32 0.42
N PRO A 232 -3.13 32.64 0.60
CA PRO A 232 -4.09 33.62 0.09
C PRO A 232 -4.37 33.30 -1.37
N GLN A 233 -5.64 33.05 -1.70
CA GLN A 233 -6.02 32.90 -3.10
C GLN A 233 -5.60 34.20 -3.82
N PRO A 234 -4.88 34.11 -4.95
CA PRO A 234 -4.67 35.29 -5.79
C PRO A 234 -6.03 35.91 -6.05
N ALA A 235 -6.17 37.22 -5.81
CA ALA A 235 -7.40 37.93 -6.14
C ALA A 235 -7.84 37.53 -7.56
N PRO A 236 -9.14 37.24 -7.78
CA PRO A 236 -9.61 36.87 -9.10
C PRO A 236 -9.12 37.93 -10.08
N ARG A 237 -8.23 37.53 -11.00
CA ARG A 237 -7.78 38.42 -12.07
C ARG A 237 -9.05 38.91 -12.75
N ALA A 238 -9.22 40.23 -12.78
CA ALA A 238 -10.26 40.85 -13.58
C ALA A 238 -10.20 40.21 -14.96
N SER A 239 -11.27 39.52 -15.34
CA SER A 239 -11.40 38.88 -16.63
C SER A 239 -11.13 39.95 -17.69
N GLN A 240 -10.05 39.81 -18.45
CA GLN A 240 -9.87 40.61 -19.65
C GLN A 240 -11.13 40.43 -20.52
N PRO A 241 -11.68 41.51 -21.09
CA PRO A 241 -12.90 41.42 -21.88
C PRO A 241 -12.67 40.41 -23.00
N ARG A 242 -13.44 39.31 -22.97
CA ARG A 242 -13.48 38.35 -24.06
C ARG A 242 -13.84 39.13 -25.31
N ARG A 243 -12.94 39.20 -26.31
CA ARG A 243 -13.32 39.58 -27.66
C ARG A 243 -14.41 38.60 -28.10
N GLN A 244 -15.64 39.08 -28.22
CA GLN A 244 -16.69 38.35 -28.90
C GLN A 244 -16.23 38.16 -30.35
N VAL A 245 -15.79 36.96 -30.69
CA VAL A 245 -15.63 36.56 -32.09
C VAL A 245 -17.03 36.27 -32.60
N VAL A 246 -17.63 37.28 -33.23
CA VAL A 246 -18.86 37.10 -33.99
C VAL A 246 -18.52 36.23 -35.20
N PRO A 247 -19.13 35.04 -35.37
CA PRO A 247 -18.88 34.23 -36.55
C PRO A 247 -19.49 34.96 -37.77
N LYS A 248 -18.63 35.48 -38.64
CA LYS A 248 -19.05 35.92 -39.98
C LYS A 248 -19.30 34.67 -40.83
N VAL A 249 -20.57 34.38 -41.07
CA VAL A 249 -20.99 33.41 -42.09
C VAL A 249 -20.62 34.01 -43.45
N VAL A 250 -19.56 33.49 -44.07
CA VAL A 250 -19.26 33.75 -45.47
C VAL A 250 -19.94 32.64 -46.27
N VAL A 251 -20.98 32.99 -47.02
CA VAL A 251 -21.61 32.07 -47.97
C VAL A 251 -20.58 31.81 -49.07
N LYS A 252 -19.94 30.63 -49.01
CA LYS A 252 -19.11 30.13 -50.10
C LYS A 252 -20.07 29.56 -51.14
N GLY A 253 -20.08 30.14 -52.33
CA GLY A 253 -20.93 29.72 -53.45
C GLY A 253 -20.79 28.25 -53.79
N GLU A 254 -21.79 27.74 -54.50
CA GLU A 254 -22.01 26.35 -54.88
C GLU A 254 -20.71 25.62 -55.26
N VAL A 255 -20.24 24.74 -54.37
CA VAL A 255 -19.12 23.84 -54.63
C VAL A 255 -19.71 22.59 -55.25
N THR A 256 -19.38 22.34 -56.51
CA THR A 256 -19.70 21.10 -57.22
C THR A 256 -19.17 19.92 -56.41
N VAL A 257 -20.07 19.06 -55.94
CA VAL A 257 -19.73 17.85 -55.18
C VAL A 257 -18.99 16.89 -56.11
N PRO A 258 -17.72 16.50 -55.84
CA PRO A 258 -17.10 15.42 -56.59
C PRO A 258 -17.84 14.12 -56.30
N ARG A 259 -18.07 13.33 -57.36
CA ARG A 259 -18.72 12.01 -57.29
C ARG A 259 -18.03 11.14 -56.22
N PRO A 260 -18.77 10.38 -55.40
CA PRO A 260 -18.16 9.47 -54.43
C PRO A 260 -17.32 8.41 -55.17
N SER A 261 -16.03 8.33 -54.86
CA SER A 261 -15.15 7.25 -55.31
C SER A 261 -15.50 5.94 -54.57
N ASN A 262 -15.28 4.83 -55.27
CA ASN A 262 -15.62 3.47 -54.88
C ASN A 262 -15.06 3.10 -53.48
N PRO A 263 -15.88 2.59 -52.53
CA PRO A 263 -15.45 2.30 -51.16
C PRO A 263 -14.46 1.12 -50.99
N PHE A 264 -13.96 0.53 -52.09
CA PHE A 264 -12.98 -0.57 -52.05
C PHE A 264 -11.61 -0.24 -52.63
N GLU A 265 -11.32 1.04 -52.96
CA GLU A 265 -9.98 1.47 -53.38
C GLU A 265 -9.20 2.09 -52.21
N TRP A 266 -8.07 1.49 -51.85
CA TRP A 266 -7.13 2.04 -50.86
C TRP A 266 -6.10 2.96 -51.52
N THR A 267 -5.96 4.18 -51.01
CA THR A 267 -4.90 5.12 -51.41
C THR A 267 -3.75 5.05 -50.42
N VAL A 268 -2.52 4.84 -50.92
CA VAL A 268 -1.30 4.82 -50.11
C VAL A 268 -0.86 6.25 -49.80
N VAL A 269 -0.79 6.62 -48.53
CA VAL A 269 -0.33 7.94 -48.09
C VAL A 269 1.07 7.87 -47.47
N GLY A 270 2.06 8.41 -48.20
CA GLY A 270 3.19 9.20 -47.69
C GLY A 270 4.21 8.57 -46.73
N LYS A 271 5.41 8.25 -47.25
CA LYS A 271 6.65 7.99 -46.51
C LYS A 271 7.12 9.23 -45.72
N GLY A 272 7.01 9.19 -44.40
CA GLY A 272 7.73 10.10 -43.48
C GLY A 272 8.85 9.35 -42.74
N ARG A 273 10.11 9.66 -43.04
CA ARG A 273 11.29 9.10 -42.35
C ARG A 273 11.45 9.75 -40.97
N LYS A 274 11.30 9.00 -39.88
CA LYS A 274 11.86 9.33 -38.56
C LYS A 274 12.94 8.29 -38.23
N VAL A 275 14.16 8.77 -38.07
CA VAL A 275 15.35 7.97 -37.73
C VAL A 275 15.32 7.71 -36.23
N ILE A 276 15.26 6.43 -35.83
CA ILE A 276 15.52 6.00 -34.45
C ILE A 276 17.03 5.76 -34.36
N VAL A 277 17.71 6.52 -33.49
CA VAL A 277 19.14 6.35 -33.22
C VAL A 277 19.28 5.38 -32.04
N TYR A 278 19.90 4.23 -32.27
CA TYR A 278 20.30 3.30 -31.22
C TYR A 278 21.78 3.53 -30.90
N THR A 279 22.12 3.73 -29.64
CA THR A 279 23.53 3.78 -29.19
C THR A 279 23.81 2.52 -28.38
N LEU A 280 24.75 1.69 -28.84
CA LEU A 280 25.20 0.50 -28.13
C LEU A 280 26.38 0.87 -27.24
N SER A 281 26.29 0.58 -25.95
CA SER A 281 27.42 0.67 -25.00
C SER A 281 27.67 -0.70 -24.38
N LEU A 282 28.93 -1.12 -24.35
CA LEU A 282 29.39 -2.41 -23.83
C LEU A 282 30.07 -2.19 -22.48
N CYS A 283 29.53 -2.79 -21.42
CA CYS A 283 30.24 -3.02 -20.17
C CYS A 283 29.91 -4.44 -19.67
N GLY A 284 30.90 -5.33 -19.68
CA GLY A 284 30.85 -6.63 -19.01
C GLY A 284 29.61 -7.49 -19.25
N SER A 285 29.57 -8.19 -20.40
CA SER A 285 28.67 -9.33 -20.70
C SER A 285 27.14 -9.11 -20.67
N CYS A 286 26.63 -7.88 -20.69
CA CYS A 286 25.21 -7.59 -20.97
C CYS A 286 25.03 -6.41 -21.95
N LEU A 287 24.07 -6.52 -22.86
CA LEU A 287 23.67 -5.47 -23.81
C LEU A 287 22.44 -4.73 -23.26
N PHE A 288 22.53 -3.42 -23.04
CA PHE A 288 21.39 -2.60 -22.60
C PHE A 288 20.88 -1.70 -23.72
N LEU A 289 19.56 -1.64 -23.90
CA LEU A 289 18.89 -0.71 -24.80
C LEU A 289 18.21 0.37 -23.95
N THR A 290 18.72 1.60 -23.98
CA THR A 290 18.09 2.73 -23.29
C THR A 290 17.17 3.47 -24.25
N VAL A 291 15.90 3.62 -23.89
CA VAL A 291 14.92 4.46 -24.61
C VAL A 291 14.58 5.67 -23.75
N ASP A 292 14.69 6.86 -24.32
CA ASP A 292 14.36 8.13 -23.65
C ASP A 292 12.83 8.26 -23.48
N ALA A 293 12.39 8.44 -22.24
CA ALA A 293 11.00 8.34 -21.82
C ALA A 293 10.30 9.70 -21.86
N THR A 294 9.83 10.10 -23.03
CA THR A 294 8.82 11.18 -23.14
C THR A 294 7.76 10.82 -24.19
N SER A 295 6.68 10.16 -23.76
CA SER A 295 5.28 10.35 -24.21
C SER A 295 4.44 9.09 -23.92
N LEU A 296 3.69 9.12 -22.81
CA LEU A 296 2.56 8.23 -22.57
C LEU A 296 1.33 8.79 -23.27
N LEU A 297 0.73 8.04 -24.21
CA LEU A 297 -0.74 7.91 -24.33
C LEU A 297 -1.15 6.80 -25.31
N GLU A 298 -2.19 6.06 -24.89
CA GLU A 298 -3.10 5.20 -25.68
C GLU A 298 -2.58 3.84 -26.18
N SER A 299 -2.75 2.79 -25.35
CA SER A 299 -2.72 1.40 -25.80
C SER A 299 -4.12 0.78 -25.79
N PHE A 300 -4.72 0.62 -26.97
CA PHE A 300 -5.76 -0.38 -27.21
C PHE A 300 -5.07 -1.71 -27.56
N ILE A 301 -5.19 -2.73 -26.72
CA ILE A 301 -4.70 -4.09 -27.00
C ILE A 301 -5.84 -4.88 -27.66
N GLN A 302 -5.63 -5.39 -28.87
CA GLN A 302 -6.51 -6.40 -29.46
C GLN A 302 -6.23 -7.78 -28.85
N PRO A 303 -7.27 -8.57 -28.46
CA PRO A 303 -7.06 -9.94 -27.99
C PRO A 303 -6.70 -10.86 -29.15
N ASN A 304 -5.62 -11.64 -28.98
CA ASN A 304 -5.18 -12.66 -29.92
C ASN A 304 -5.74 -14.04 -29.51
N PRO A 305 -6.50 -14.76 -30.37
CA PRO A 305 -6.97 -16.10 -30.04
C PRO A 305 -5.84 -17.12 -30.23
N VAL A 306 -5.29 -17.63 -29.13
CA VAL A 306 -4.31 -18.73 -29.15
C VAL A 306 -5.06 -20.07 -29.13
N TRP A 307 -4.78 -20.93 -30.11
CA TRP A 307 -5.25 -22.31 -30.15
C TRP A 307 -4.16 -23.24 -29.58
N PHE A 308 -4.49 -24.04 -28.57
CA PHE A 308 -3.58 -25.01 -27.97
C PHE A 308 -3.64 -26.36 -28.69
N SER A 309 -2.51 -27.06 -28.79
CA SER A 309 -2.47 -28.41 -29.34
C SER A 309 -3.01 -29.43 -28.32
N SER A 310 -3.57 -30.55 -28.80
CA SER A 310 -4.15 -31.61 -27.95
C SER A 310 -3.15 -32.20 -26.95
N SER A 311 -1.85 -32.18 -27.27
CA SER A 311 -0.77 -32.63 -26.38
C SER A 311 -0.55 -31.70 -25.19
N VAL A 312 -0.75 -30.39 -25.37
CA VAL A 312 -0.65 -29.38 -24.31
C VAL A 312 -1.85 -29.47 -23.37
N LEU A 313 -3.05 -29.68 -23.93
CA LEU A 313 -4.27 -29.88 -23.14
C LEU A 313 -4.20 -31.17 -22.29
N ALA A 314 -3.67 -32.26 -22.86
CA ALA A 314 -3.48 -33.51 -22.12
C ALA A 314 -2.44 -33.37 -20.98
N ALA A 315 -1.37 -32.60 -21.19
CA ALA A 315 -0.39 -32.32 -20.14
C ALA A 315 -0.97 -31.44 -19.01
N MET A 316 -1.85 -30.50 -19.35
CA MET A 316 -2.55 -29.65 -18.38
C MET A 316 -3.53 -30.45 -17.51
N ASP A 317 -4.30 -31.36 -18.12
CA ASP A 317 -5.27 -32.21 -17.42
C ASP A 317 -4.58 -33.28 -16.55
N ALA A 318 -3.38 -33.73 -16.93
CA ALA A 318 -2.55 -34.61 -16.10
C ALA A 318 -1.93 -33.91 -14.88
N ALA A 319 -1.64 -32.60 -14.99
CA ALA A 319 -1.07 -31.80 -13.91
C ALA A 319 -2.12 -31.36 -12.87
N VAL A 320 -3.38 -31.21 -13.29
CA VAL A 320 -4.52 -30.90 -12.40
C VAL A 320 -5.73 -31.72 -12.83
N PRO A 321 -5.90 -32.94 -12.29
CA PRO A 321 -7.02 -33.80 -12.66
C PRO A 321 -8.35 -33.15 -12.28
N SER A 322 -9.23 -32.97 -13.27
CA SER A 322 -10.52 -32.27 -13.18
C SER A 322 -11.57 -32.87 -12.22
N HIS A 323 -11.25 -33.96 -11.49
CA HIS A 323 -12.16 -34.65 -10.57
C HIS A 323 -11.87 -34.40 -9.08
N LEU A 324 -10.95 -33.48 -8.74
CA LEU A 324 -10.68 -33.10 -7.35
C LEU A 324 -11.40 -31.78 -6.98
N PRO A 325 -12.05 -31.69 -5.80
CA PRO A 325 -12.76 -30.49 -5.39
C PRO A 325 -11.77 -29.34 -5.08
N MET A 326 -11.87 -28.30 -5.91
CA MET A 326 -11.32 -26.93 -5.81
C MET A 326 -10.19 -26.68 -4.79
N VAL A 327 -8.95 -26.60 -5.29
CA VAL A 327 -7.88 -25.80 -4.70
C VAL A 327 -7.58 -24.66 -5.67
N TYR A 328 -7.81 -23.42 -5.24
CA TYR A 328 -7.46 -22.22 -6.01
C TYR A 328 -5.93 -22.15 -6.14
N VAL A 329 -5.42 -22.40 -7.34
CA VAL A 329 -4.05 -22.01 -7.73
C VAL A 329 -4.20 -20.94 -8.79
N GLY A 330 -3.93 -19.69 -8.40
CA GLY A 330 -3.96 -18.54 -9.30
C GLY A 330 -2.91 -18.71 -10.39
N TRP A 331 -3.36 -18.69 -11.64
CA TRP A 331 -2.51 -18.66 -12.82
C TRP A 331 -1.83 -17.30 -12.93
N PHE A 332 -0.50 -17.25 -12.82
CA PHE A 332 0.30 -16.10 -13.27
C PHE A 332 0.69 -16.32 -14.73
N ASN A 333 0.17 -15.45 -15.60
CA ASN A 333 0.72 -15.26 -16.94
C ASN A 333 2.13 -14.65 -16.80
N CYS A 334 3.14 -15.38 -17.24
CA CYS A 334 4.45 -14.80 -17.55
C CYS A 334 4.36 -14.13 -18.93
N PHE A 335 4.46 -12.80 -18.96
CA PHE A 335 5.04 -12.02 -20.04
C PHE A 335 5.82 -10.85 -19.45
#